data_AF-A0A0T6ASZ4-F1
#
_entry.id   AF-A0A0T6ASZ4-F1
#
_cell.length_a   1.000
_cell.length_b   1.000
_cell.length_c   1.000
_cell.angle_alpha   90.00
_cell.angle_beta   90.00
_cell.angle_gamma   90.00
#
_symmetry.space_group_name_H-M   'P 1'
#
loop_
_entity.id
_entity.type
_entity.pdbx_description
1 polymer ?
#
loop_
_entity_poly.entity_id
_entity_poly.type
_entity_poly.pdbx_seq_one_letter_code
_entity_poly.pdbx_strand_id
1 'polypeptide(L)'
;NIDRRQNVAMRTIPRNLEERRKWVSQAATLNRQPLLEHAQRIVDYMQQDSTLMTSDPDGEILRREALRNMPQSLAVKKLIKRKLMGSVGNTSKTLGCGKMLKYQIGIRLSHLKSNIRNLTYSFELWYSSLKEIEGNFGSAVSTYFKFLRRLFVLDLFMSFLCVCFIVIPQTIFAAQKQGENATKIRNNDPFFIEDLFTGTGYLSNTVMYYGFFTNEWINGIYNMPYAYFYTMIFILVGNAIIIGVYMAKSYRKSFIETMGGLQNVFAHKIFCGWDYSIAKEEASILRSSAIYTELKELLSDYIKSSENRGFAEKSLVYGMQLTAHLFVFGLIGTTGFLMWTLLEQHRMEDNDKSNANTVAVLTAVIINIIMLLFPLIFRVIGSYEGYKSPRVMVVVAFLRTLMLEIVVVGILIV
;
A
#
# COMPACT_ATOMS: atom_id res chain seq x y z
N ASN A 1 21.89 29.49 60.22
CA ASN A 1 21.82 28.75 61.51
C ASN A 1 20.38 28.35 61.90
N ILE A 2 19.35 29.03 61.39
CA ILE A 2 17.92 28.70 61.63
C ILE A 2 17.47 27.46 60.83
N ASP A 3 17.88 27.32 59.56
CA ASP A 3 17.55 26.15 58.72
C ASP A 3 18.10 24.82 59.25
N ARG A 4 19.28 24.83 59.88
CA ARG A 4 19.86 23.62 60.49
C ARG A 4 19.05 23.18 61.72
N ARG A 5 18.48 24.11 62.49
CA ARG A 5 17.65 23.76 63.66
C ARG A 5 16.28 23.22 63.25
N GLN A 6 15.66 23.75 62.20
CA GLN A 6 14.40 23.22 61.68
C GLN A 6 14.54 21.81 61.07
N ASN A 7 15.65 21.53 60.36
CA ASN A 7 15.90 20.21 59.80
C ASN A 7 16.19 19.12 60.85
N VAL A 8 16.72 19.48 62.02
CA VAL A 8 16.96 18.52 63.11
C VAL A 8 15.67 18.19 63.88
N ALA A 9 14.76 19.14 64.04
CA ALA A 9 13.47 18.93 64.72
C ALA A 9 12.50 18.01 63.94
N MET A 10 12.71 17.79 62.65
CA MET A 10 11.88 16.89 61.83
C MET A 10 12.38 15.44 61.77
N ARG A 11 13.40 15.01 62.53
CA ARG A 11 13.82 13.59 62.54
C ARG A 11 13.01 12.71 63.49
N THR A 12 12.23 13.32 64.38
CA THR A 12 11.41 12.61 65.36
C THR A 12 9.93 12.70 64.96
N ILE A 13 9.29 11.55 64.75
CA ILE A 13 7.87 11.48 64.40
C ILE A 13 7.03 11.76 65.67
N PRO A 14 6.11 12.74 65.66
CA PRO A 14 5.25 13.02 66.82
C PRO A 14 4.34 11.83 67.16
N ARG A 15 4.13 11.57 68.45
CA ARG A 15 3.23 10.49 68.94
C ARG A 15 1.75 10.88 68.86
N ASN A 16 1.41 12.18 68.94
CA ASN A 16 0.04 12.67 68.82
C ASN A 16 -0.41 12.71 67.33
N LEU A 17 -1.63 12.23 67.05
CA LEU A 17 -2.21 12.15 65.70
C LEU A 17 -2.42 13.51 65.03
N GLU A 18 -2.83 14.55 65.77
CA GLU A 18 -3.02 15.89 65.20
C GLU A 18 -1.69 16.56 64.87
N GLU A 19 -0.71 16.43 65.77
CA GLU A 19 0.65 16.92 65.54
C GLU A 19 1.33 16.16 64.42
N ARG A 20 1.07 14.85 64.27
CA ARG A 20 1.57 14.07 63.14
C ARG A 20 0.95 14.53 61.83
N ARG A 21 -0.35 14.87 61.77
CA ARG A 21 -0.96 15.46 60.56
C ARG A 21 -0.31 16.79 60.20
N LYS A 22 -0.10 17.67 61.19
CA LYS A 22 0.60 18.94 60.99
C LYS A 22 2.04 18.72 60.52
N TRP A 23 2.78 17.83 61.17
CA TRP A 23 4.16 17.45 60.81
C TRP A 23 4.26 16.86 59.40
N VAL A 24 3.35 15.95 59.01
CA VAL A 24 3.32 15.38 57.65
C VAL A 24 2.99 16.47 56.63
N SER A 25 2.03 17.34 56.92
CA SER A 25 1.70 18.45 56.01
C SER A 25 2.88 19.42 55.84
N GLN A 26 3.58 19.72 56.93
CA GLN A 26 4.71 20.64 56.97
C GLN A 26 5.97 20.03 56.31
N ALA A 27 6.24 18.75 56.56
CA ALA A 27 7.30 17.98 55.87
C ALA A 27 7.00 17.82 54.37
N ALA A 28 5.74 17.59 54.00
CA ALA A 28 5.32 17.54 52.60
C ALA A 28 5.45 18.89 51.89
N THR A 29 5.18 20.00 52.59
CA THR A 29 5.41 21.35 52.04
C THR A 29 6.90 21.66 51.90
N LEU A 30 7.71 21.33 52.91
CA LEU A 30 9.16 21.59 52.90
C LEU A 30 9.86 20.81 51.78
N ASN A 31 9.52 19.53 51.59
CA ASN A 31 10.07 18.72 50.49
C ASN A 31 9.56 19.15 49.10
N ARG A 32 8.40 19.82 49.00
CA ARG A 32 7.87 20.31 47.72
C ARG A 32 8.33 21.71 47.36
N GLN A 33 8.80 22.51 48.30
CA GLN A 33 9.32 23.88 48.05
C GLN A 33 10.40 23.94 46.96
N PRO A 34 11.49 23.15 47.00
CA PRO A 34 12.53 23.22 45.97
C PRO A 34 12.02 22.78 44.59
N LEU A 35 11.08 21.82 44.55
CA LEU A 35 10.42 21.35 43.33
C LEU A 35 9.49 22.43 42.74
N LEU A 36 8.76 23.15 43.60
CA LEU A 36 7.85 24.23 43.22
C LEU A 36 8.61 25.44 42.68
N GLU A 37 9.74 25.80 43.28
CA GLU A 37 10.62 26.88 42.82
C GLU A 37 11.31 26.52 41.49
N HIS A 38 11.77 25.28 41.34
CA HIS A 38 12.33 24.81 40.07
C HIS A 38 11.28 24.82 38.96
N ALA A 39 10.07 24.33 39.23
CA ALA A 39 8.96 24.37 38.28
C ALA A 39 8.53 25.81 37.96
N GLN A 40 8.56 26.73 38.92
CA GLN A 40 8.22 28.13 38.70
C GLN A 40 9.23 28.81 37.76
N ARG A 41 10.53 28.64 37.99
CA ARG A 41 11.56 29.17 37.08
C ARG A 41 11.37 28.71 35.64
N ILE A 42 11.06 27.42 35.45
CA ILE A 42 10.80 26.86 34.11
C ILE A 42 9.53 27.48 33.50
N VAL A 43 8.47 27.66 34.29
CA VAL A 43 7.25 28.35 33.84
C VAL A 43 7.56 29.78 33.41
N ASP A 44 8.34 30.52 34.19
CA ASP A 44 8.70 31.91 33.88
C ASP A 44 9.49 32.00 32.56
N TYR A 45 10.44 31.08 32.32
CA TYR A 45 11.15 30.96 31.04
C TYR A 45 10.20 30.61 29.88
N MET A 46 9.26 29.67 30.09
CA MET A 46 8.28 29.28 29.07
C MET A 46 7.25 30.39 28.78
N GLN A 47 6.97 31.26 29.75
CA GLN A 47 6.06 32.39 29.60
C GLN A 47 6.68 33.56 28.84
N GLN A 48 8.01 33.69 28.88
CA GLN A 48 8.74 34.70 28.08
C GLN A 48 8.73 34.36 26.59
N ASP A 49 8.57 33.09 26.23
CA ASP A 49 8.45 32.67 24.85
C ASP A 49 7.05 32.98 24.30
N SER A 50 6.96 34.05 23.51
CA SER A 50 5.73 34.53 22.91
C SER A 50 5.09 33.52 21.96
N THR A 51 5.87 32.59 21.41
CA THR A 51 5.36 31.53 20.51
C THR A 51 4.60 30.46 21.28
N LEU A 52 5.08 30.09 22.48
CA LEU A 52 4.45 29.11 23.37
C LEU A 52 3.19 29.65 24.05
N MET A 53 3.14 30.96 24.30
CA MET A 53 2.02 31.63 24.99
C MET A 53 0.84 31.99 24.08
N THR A 54 0.91 31.65 22.78
CA THR A 54 -0.22 31.84 21.87
C THR A 54 -1.38 30.89 22.20
N SER A 55 -2.61 31.41 22.14
CA SER A 55 -3.85 30.63 22.35
C SER A 55 -4.27 29.81 21.11
N ASP A 56 -3.44 29.82 20.06
CA ASP A 56 -3.67 29.10 18.80
C ASP A 56 -3.43 27.57 18.97
N PRO A 57 -4.12 26.67 18.23
CA PRO A 57 -3.84 25.24 18.23
C PRO A 57 -2.36 24.90 18.01
N ASP A 58 -1.65 25.67 17.19
CA ASP A 58 -0.23 25.45 16.95
C ASP A 58 0.61 25.74 18.21
N GLY A 59 0.26 26.79 18.96
CA GLY A 59 0.85 27.08 20.26
C GLY A 59 0.58 26.00 21.32
N GLU A 60 -0.60 25.37 21.30
CA GLU A 60 -0.88 24.22 22.18
C GLU A 60 -0.05 22.99 21.82
N ILE A 61 0.12 22.71 20.53
CA ILE A 61 0.95 21.60 20.05
C ILE A 61 2.41 21.83 20.46
N LEU A 62 2.94 23.04 20.26
CA LEU A 62 4.30 23.41 20.65
C LEU A 62 4.52 23.29 22.16
N ARG A 63 3.56 23.72 22.99
CA ARG A 63 3.62 23.54 24.46
C ARG A 63 3.65 22.06 24.86
N ARG A 64 2.83 21.22 24.22
CA ARG A 64 2.80 19.77 24.49
C ARG A 64 4.10 19.11 24.05
N GLU A 65 4.66 19.52 22.93
CA GLU A 65 5.93 19.02 22.42
C GLU A 65 7.12 19.44 23.28
N ALA A 66 7.19 20.71 23.69
CA ALA A 66 8.21 21.22 24.61
C ALA A 66 8.18 20.47 25.95
N LEU A 67 6.98 20.26 26.52
CA LEU A 67 6.81 19.48 27.76
C LEU A 67 7.17 18.00 27.58
N ARG A 68 6.89 17.42 26.41
CA ARG A 68 7.23 16.02 26.10
C ARG A 68 8.74 15.84 26.03
N ASN A 69 9.42 16.69 25.27
CA ASN A 69 10.85 16.60 24.97
C ASN A 69 11.74 17.05 26.14
N MET A 70 11.19 17.75 27.13
CA MET A 70 11.91 18.18 28.33
C MET A 70 12.39 16.99 29.19
N PRO A 71 13.68 16.90 29.59
CA PRO A 71 14.21 15.80 30.40
C PRO A 71 13.94 16.00 31.91
N GLN A 72 12.66 16.07 32.29
CA GLN A 72 12.22 16.30 33.67
C GLN A 72 11.28 15.21 34.15
N SER A 73 11.20 15.02 35.48
CA SER A 73 10.31 14.04 36.07
C SER A 73 8.83 14.35 35.79
N LEU A 74 8.00 13.32 35.73
CA LEU A 74 6.59 13.44 35.36
C LEU A 74 5.77 14.30 36.35
N ALA A 75 6.21 14.36 37.61
CA ALA A 75 5.63 15.21 38.64
C ALA A 75 5.86 16.70 38.37
N VAL A 76 7.08 17.08 37.97
CA VAL A 76 7.44 18.46 37.59
C VAL A 76 6.67 18.88 36.34
N LYS A 77 6.64 18.03 35.31
CA LYS A 77 5.88 18.28 34.07
C LYS A 77 4.38 18.51 34.31
N LYS A 78 3.76 17.72 35.20
CA LYS A 78 2.35 17.90 35.59
C LYS A 78 2.11 19.24 36.29
N LEU A 79 3.04 19.69 37.13
CA LEU A 79 2.95 20.96 37.85
C LEU A 79 3.13 22.16 36.90
N ILE A 80 4.12 22.12 36.01
CA ILE A 80 4.35 23.14 34.97
C ILE A 80 3.10 23.26 34.10
N LYS A 81 2.55 22.14 33.61
CA LYS A 81 1.34 22.14 32.78
C LYS A 81 0.16 22.86 33.47
N ARG A 82 -0.08 22.59 34.76
CA ARG A 82 -1.18 23.24 35.51
C ARG A 82 -0.96 24.75 35.62
N LYS A 83 0.26 25.19 35.94
CA LYS A 83 0.59 26.62 36.07
C LYS A 83 0.52 27.35 34.73
N LEU A 84 1.03 26.74 33.66
CA LEU A 84 1.02 27.32 32.31
C LEU A 84 -0.41 27.46 31.76
N MET A 85 -1.28 26.45 31.99
CA MET A 85 -2.69 26.51 31.58
C MET A 85 -3.46 27.63 32.30
N GLY A 86 -3.17 27.87 33.59
CA GLY A 86 -3.77 28.98 34.33
C GLY A 86 -3.34 30.36 33.84
N SER A 87 -2.11 30.50 33.32
CA SER A 87 -1.57 31.76 32.83
C SER A 87 -2.00 32.11 31.41
N VAL A 88 -2.12 31.12 30.51
CA VAL A 88 -2.54 31.32 29.11
C VAL A 88 -4.03 31.70 29.00
N GLY A 89 -4.85 31.35 30.00
CA GLY A 89 -6.27 31.73 30.05
C GLY A 89 -6.52 33.23 30.23
N ASN A 90 -5.57 33.97 30.83
CA ASN A 90 -5.75 35.38 31.19
C ASN A 90 -5.24 36.37 30.13
N THR A 91 -4.48 35.93 29.12
CA THR A 91 -3.91 36.78 28.06
C THR A 91 -4.75 36.84 26.79
N SER A 92 -5.97 36.28 26.81
CA SER A 92 -6.85 36.28 25.64
C SER A 92 -7.37 37.69 25.34
N LYS A 93 -6.75 38.36 24.36
CA LYS A 93 -7.35 39.51 23.69
C LYS A 93 -8.67 39.07 23.06
N THR A 94 -9.72 39.85 23.24
CA THR A 94 -11.05 39.64 22.67
C THR A 94 -10.97 39.54 21.14
N LEU A 95 -10.95 38.30 20.64
CA LEU A 95 -10.85 38.01 19.21
C LEU A 95 -12.24 38.19 18.57
N GLY A 96 -12.30 38.96 17.49
CA GLY A 96 -13.54 39.20 16.74
C GLY A 96 -14.18 37.91 16.17
N CYS A 97 -15.51 37.90 16.11
CA CYS A 97 -16.36 36.76 15.76
C CYS A 97 -15.91 35.98 14.50
N GLY A 98 -15.44 36.67 13.45
CA GLY A 98 -14.97 36.02 12.22
C GLY A 98 -13.66 35.21 12.37
N LYS A 99 -12.74 35.67 13.24
CA LYS A 99 -11.52 34.91 13.56
C LYS A 99 -11.85 33.72 14.46
N MET A 100 -12.86 33.86 15.33
CA MET A 100 -13.37 32.77 16.17
C MET A 100 -14.02 31.65 15.33
N LEU A 101 -14.78 32.00 14.28
CA LEU A 101 -15.38 31.00 13.39
C LEU A 101 -14.31 30.20 12.61
N LYS A 102 -13.30 30.89 12.04
CA LYS A 102 -12.18 30.23 11.36
C LYS A 102 -11.41 29.30 12.32
N TYR A 103 -11.18 29.75 13.55
CA TYR A 103 -10.54 28.97 14.60
C TYR A 103 -11.36 27.71 14.97
N GLN A 104 -12.68 27.85 15.14
CA GLN A 104 -13.55 26.70 15.42
C GLN A 104 -13.61 25.70 14.27
N ILE A 105 -13.63 26.17 13.02
CA ILE A 105 -13.58 25.31 11.83
C ILE A 105 -12.24 24.57 11.76
N GLY A 106 -11.12 25.26 11.99
CA GLY A 106 -9.78 24.65 12.02
C GLY A 106 -9.64 23.58 13.09
N ILE A 107 -10.17 23.84 14.30
CA ILE A 107 -10.20 22.87 15.40
C ILE A 107 -11.07 21.66 15.04
N ARG A 108 -12.28 21.88 14.50
CA ARG A 108 -13.15 20.78 14.06
C ARG A 108 -12.53 19.94 12.94
N LEU A 109 -11.86 20.55 11.98
CA LEU A 109 -11.11 19.85 10.93
C LEU A 109 -9.93 19.05 11.49
N SER A 110 -9.21 19.60 12.48
CA SER A 110 -8.13 18.88 13.16
C SER A 110 -8.65 17.68 13.96
N HIS A 111 -9.76 17.85 14.68
CA HIS A 111 -10.44 16.76 15.38
C HIS A 111 -11.02 15.71 14.43
N LEU A 112 -11.60 16.12 13.30
CA LEU A 112 -12.10 15.20 12.29
C LEU A 112 -10.95 14.44 11.63
N LYS A 113 -9.85 15.12 11.27
CA LYS A 113 -8.64 14.49 10.72
C LYS A 113 -8.04 13.47 11.69
N SER A 114 -7.98 13.80 12.98
CA SER A 114 -7.49 12.88 14.00
C SER A 114 -8.46 11.72 14.27
N ASN A 115 -9.78 11.95 14.24
CA ASN A 115 -10.79 10.90 14.34
C ASN A 115 -10.79 9.98 13.13
N ILE A 116 -10.71 10.51 11.91
CA ILE A 116 -10.56 9.70 10.68
C ILE A 116 -9.29 8.88 10.79
N ARG A 117 -8.16 9.47 11.20
CA ARG A 117 -6.91 8.74 11.40
C ARG A 117 -7.05 7.63 12.46
N ASN A 118 -7.74 7.89 13.58
CA ASN A 118 -7.97 6.91 14.62
C ASN A 118 -8.95 5.81 14.19
N LEU A 119 -9.98 6.14 13.40
CA LEU A 119 -10.89 5.19 12.77
C LEU A 119 -10.14 4.37 11.72
N THR A 120 -9.22 4.94 10.94
CA THR A 120 -8.35 4.20 10.02
C THR A 120 -7.45 3.21 10.78
N TYR A 121 -7.02 3.54 12.00
CA TYR A 121 -6.29 2.60 12.88
C TYR A 121 -7.20 1.56 13.55
N SER A 122 -8.48 1.86 13.76
CA SER A 122 -9.45 0.95 14.38
C SER A 122 -10.09 -0.01 13.35
N PHE A 123 -10.29 0.45 12.12
CA PHE A 123 -10.69 -0.33 10.94
C PHE A 123 -9.46 -0.91 10.24
N GLU A 124 -8.50 -1.43 11.01
CA GLU A 124 -7.50 -2.32 10.42
C GLU A 124 -8.18 -3.65 10.10
N LEU A 125 -8.80 -3.69 8.91
CA LEU A 125 -9.31 -4.91 8.29
C LEU A 125 -8.29 -6.04 8.48
N TRP A 126 -8.78 -7.12 9.10
CA TRP A 126 -8.05 -8.36 9.33
C TRP A 126 -6.76 -8.22 10.17
N TYR A 127 -6.64 -7.21 11.04
CA TYR A 127 -5.46 -7.03 11.89
C TYR A 127 -5.09 -8.29 12.68
N SER A 128 -6.07 -8.90 13.37
CA SER A 128 -5.84 -10.09 14.18
C SER A 128 -5.34 -11.28 13.34
N SER A 129 -5.96 -11.52 12.19
CA SER A 129 -5.54 -12.58 11.26
C SER A 129 -4.15 -12.31 10.69
N LEU A 130 -3.84 -11.06 10.33
CA LEU A 130 -2.50 -10.68 9.87
C LEU A 130 -1.45 -10.86 10.97
N LYS A 131 -1.80 -10.60 12.23
CA LYS A 131 -0.91 -10.78 13.37
C LYS A 131 -0.68 -12.25 13.70
N GLU A 132 -1.72 -13.07 13.56
CA GLU A 132 -1.60 -14.53 13.66
C GLU A 132 -0.72 -15.11 12.56
N ILE A 133 -0.90 -14.66 11.31
CA ILE A 133 -0.02 -15.04 10.19
C ILE A 133 1.42 -14.57 10.45
N GLU A 134 1.60 -13.36 10.98
CA GLU A 134 2.93 -12.85 11.37
C GLU A 134 3.58 -13.70 12.45
N GLY A 135 2.84 -14.16 13.46
CA GLY A 135 3.38 -15.03 14.52
C GLY A 135 3.65 -16.46 14.07
N ASN A 136 2.86 -16.99 13.12
CA ASN A 136 3.02 -18.36 12.62
C ASN A 136 4.08 -18.49 11.53
N PHE A 137 4.15 -17.52 10.61
CA PHE A 137 4.98 -17.60 9.38
C PHE A 137 6.09 -16.54 9.34
N GLY A 138 6.17 -15.68 10.35
CA GLY A 138 7.18 -14.64 10.48
C GLY A 138 6.85 -13.34 9.74
N SER A 139 7.75 -12.38 9.92
CA SER A 139 7.60 -11.00 9.46
C SER A 139 7.64 -10.84 7.93
N ALA A 140 8.38 -11.71 7.23
CA ALA A 140 8.51 -11.69 5.77
C ALA A 140 7.18 -12.01 5.07
N VAL A 141 6.51 -13.09 5.47
CA VAL A 141 5.22 -13.50 4.89
C VAL A 141 4.11 -12.51 5.25
N SER A 142 4.11 -11.98 6.48
CA SER A 142 3.17 -10.94 6.90
C SER A 142 3.25 -9.67 6.03
N THR A 143 4.43 -9.34 5.50
CA THR A 143 4.62 -8.17 4.63
C THR A 143 3.85 -8.29 3.32
N TYR A 144 3.71 -9.49 2.76
CA TYR A 144 2.88 -9.76 1.59
C TYR A 144 1.40 -9.48 1.87
N PHE A 145 0.85 -10.01 2.97
CA PHE A 145 -0.56 -9.78 3.32
C PHE A 145 -0.84 -8.31 3.68
N LYS A 146 0.13 -7.62 4.28
CA LYS A 146 0.05 -6.17 4.51
C LYS A 146 0.01 -5.39 3.20
N PHE A 147 0.78 -5.79 2.19
CA PHE A 147 0.72 -5.23 0.85
C PHE A 147 -0.63 -5.54 0.18
N LEU A 148 -1.08 -6.80 0.22
CA LEU A 148 -2.37 -7.22 -0.34
C LEU A 148 -3.54 -6.45 0.27
N ARG A 149 -3.54 -6.24 1.59
CA ARG A 149 -4.53 -5.40 2.28
C ARG A 149 -4.56 -3.97 1.73
N ARG A 150 -3.39 -3.38 1.46
CA ARG A 150 -3.31 -2.03 0.88
C ARG A 150 -3.80 -2.00 -0.55
N LEU A 151 -3.48 -3.03 -1.34
CA LEU A 151 -3.96 -3.19 -2.71
C LEU A 151 -5.49 -3.34 -2.73
N PHE A 152 -6.06 -4.17 -1.86
CA PHE A 152 -7.52 -4.32 -1.73
C PHE A 152 -8.23 -3.00 -1.40
N VAL A 153 -7.68 -2.21 -0.46
CA VAL A 153 -8.25 -0.90 -0.11
C VAL A 153 -8.13 0.08 -1.29
N LEU A 154 -7.05 0.00 -2.05
CA LEU A 154 -6.86 0.81 -3.27
C LEU A 154 -7.88 0.43 -4.34
N ASP A 155 -8.08 -0.86 -4.60
CA ASP A 155 -9.06 -1.35 -5.56
C ASP A 155 -10.49 -0.97 -5.16
N LEU A 156 -10.82 -1.05 -3.87
CA LEU A 156 -12.11 -0.59 -3.35
C LEU A 156 -12.32 0.91 -3.59
N PHE A 157 -11.27 1.72 -3.39
CA PHE A 157 -11.32 3.15 -3.66
C PHE A 157 -11.50 3.44 -5.17
N MET A 158 -10.80 2.71 -6.03
CA MET A 158 -10.95 2.87 -7.49
C MET A 158 -12.31 2.39 -7.99
N SER A 159 -12.82 1.28 -7.44
CA SER A 159 -14.17 0.79 -7.69
C SER A 159 -15.21 1.84 -7.31
N PHE A 160 -15.04 2.49 -6.15
CA PHE A 160 -15.90 3.60 -5.75
C PHE A 160 -15.87 4.77 -6.76
N LEU A 161 -14.70 5.14 -7.28
CA LEU A 161 -14.61 6.17 -8.33
C LEU A 161 -15.34 5.74 -9.62
N CYS A 162 -15.19 4.49 -10.06
CA CYS A 162 -15.95 3.96 -11.20
C CYS A 162 -17.46 4.07 -10.96
N VAL A 163 -17.93 3.67 -9.78
CA VAL A 163 -19.36 3.76 -9.46
C VAL A 163 -19.83 5.22 -9.49
N CYS A 164 -19.08 6.14 -8.88
CA CYS A 164 -19.46 7.55 -8.80
C CYS A 164 -19.45 8.29 -10.15
N PHE A 165 -18.44 8.06 -10.99
CA PHE A 165 -18.25 8.81 -12.23
C PHE A 165 -18.78 8.10 -13.47
N ILE A 166 -18.94 6.78 -13.45
CA ILE A 166 -19.40 6.03 -14.62
C ILE A 166 -20.80 5.46 -14.36
N VAL A 167 -20.95 4.66 -13.30
CA VAL A 167 -22.21 3.91 -13.08
C VAL A 167 -23.36 4.84 -12.69
N ILE A 168 -23.18 5.73 -11.71
CA ILE A 168 -24.25 6.62 -11.22
C ILE A 168 -24.78 7.53 -12.33
N PRO A 169 -23.95 8.29 -13.08
CA PRO A 169 -24.43 9.12 -14.18
C PRO A 169 -25.19 8.28 -15.21
N GLN A 170 -24.68 7.10 -15.57
CA GLN A 170 -25.34 6.23 -16.54
C GLN A 170 -26.70 5.72 -16.05
N THR A 171 -26.85 5.38 -14.76
CA THR A 171 -28.15 4.98 -14.21
C THR A 171 -29.18 6.12 -14.24
N ILE A 172 -28.74 7.37 -14.02
CA ILE A 172 -29.60 8.55 -14.07
C ILE A 172 -30.06 8.79 -15.51
N PHE A 173 -29.13 8.71 -16.47
CA PHE A 173 -29.45 8.83 -17.89
C PHE A 173 -30.43 7.75 -18.36
N ALA A 174 -30.19 6.50 -17.98
CA ALA A 174 -31.08 5.39 -18.28
C ALA A 174 -32.49 5.62 -17.71
N ALA A 175 -32.60 6.06 -16.45
CA ALA A 175 -33.89 6.37 -15.82
C ALA A 175 -34.64 7.51 -16.53
N GLN A 176 -33.93 8.54 -16.99
CA GLN A 176 -34.52 9.67 -17.74
C GLN A 176 -35.06 9.22 -19.10
N LYS A 177 -34.30 8.42 -19.86
CA LYS A 177 -34.70 7.91 -21.18
C LYS A 177 -35.81 6.85 -21.09
N GLN A 178 -35.88 6.12 -19.97
CA GLN A 178 -36.92 5.14 -19.69
C GLN A 178 -38.29 5.78 -19.43
N GLY A 179 -38.32 7.04 -18.97
CA GLY A 179 -39.55 7.84 -18.84
C GLY A 179 -40.22 8.19 -20.17
N GLU A 180 -39.47 8.23 -21.27
CA GLU A 180 -40.00 8.55 -22.61
C GLU A 180 -40.27 7.31 -23.49
N ASN A 181 -39.59 6.17 -23.22
CA ASN A 181 -39.67 4.94 -24.02
C ASN A 181 -40.07 3.70 -23.19
N ALA A 182 -40.99 3.85 -22.23
CA ALA A 182 -41.38 2.83 -21.26
C ALA A 182 -41.94 1.51 -21.87
N THR A 183 -42.17 1.43 -23.17
CA THR A 183 -42.74 0.24 -23.84
C THR A 183 -41.75 -0.56 -24.69
N LYS A 184 -40.49 -0.13 -24.88
CA LYS A 184 -39.57 -0.80 -25.84
C LYS A 184 -38.34 -1.49 -25.24
N ILE A 185 -38.07 -1.34 -23.94
CA ILE A 185 -36.87 -1.93 -23.31
C ILE A 185 -37.29 -2.75 -22.08
N ARG A 186 -38.08 -3.80 -22.33
CA ARG A 186 -38.15 -4.94 -21.42
C ARG A 186 -38.06 -6.20 -22.26
N ASN A 187 -36.88 -6.44 -22.82
CA ASN A 187 -36.56 -7.75 -23.34
C ASN A 187 -36.48 -8.67 -22.13
N ASN A 188 -37.48 -9.54 -22.02
CA ASN A 188 -37.66 -10.48 -20.93
C ASN A 188 -36.80 -11.72 -21.20
N ASP A 189 -35.56 -11.51 -21.65
CA ASP A 189 -34.66 -12.58 -22.05
C ASP A 189 -34.27 -13.36 -20.79
N PRO A 190 -34.56 -14.68 -20.73
CA PRO A 190 -34.22 -15.48 -19.57
C PRO A 190 -32.70 -15.56 -19.41
N PHE A 191 -32.21 -15.46 -18.18
CA PHE A 191 -30.80 -15.60 -17.87
C PHE A 191 -30.35 -17.04 -18.14
N PHE A 192 -29.41 -17.21 -19.08
CA PHE A 192 -28.72 -18.47 -19.29
C PHE A 192 -27.30 -18.42 -18.70
N ILE A 193 -26.77 -19.58 -18.30
CA ILE A 193 -25.38 -19.67 -17.78
C ILE A 193 -24.37 -19.34 -18.89
N GLU A 194 -24.72 -19.61 -20.15
CA GLU A 194 -23.90 -19.23 -21.31
C GLU A 194 -23.67 -17.72 -21.38
N ASP A 195 -24.67 -16.90 -21.05
CA ASP A 195 -24.59 -15.44 -21.00
C ASP A 195 -23.51 -14.96 -20.02
N LEU A 196 -23.19 -15.71 -18.96
CA LEU A 196 -22.12 -15.37 -18.02
C LEU A 196 -20.72 -15.50 -18.64
N PHE A 197 -20.56 -16.45 -19.58
CA PHE A 197 -19.29 -16.71 -20.25
C PHE A 197 -19.12 -15.85 -21.51
N THR A 198 -20.18 -15.63 -22.27
CA THR A 198 -20.16 -14.77 -23.47
C THR A 198 -20.30 -13.30 -23.14
N GLY A 199 -20.88 -12.95 -21.99
CA GLY A 199 -21.23 -11.57 -21.63
C GLY A 199 -22.38 -10.99 -22.46
N THR A 200 -23.08 -11.80 -23.25
CA THR A 200 -24.17 -11.40 -24.16
C THR A 200 -25.55 -11.69 -23.54
N GLY A 201 -26.63 -11.36 -24.24
CA GLY A 201 -28.00 -11.69 -23.79
C GLY A 201 -28.48 -10.81 -22.62
N TYR A 202 -28.81 -11.43 -21.48
CA TYR A 202 -29.30 -10.68 -20.32
C TYR A 202 -28.28 -9.63 -19.81
N LEU A 203 -26.98 -9.95 -19.86
CA LEU A 203 -25.92 -9.08 -19.36
C LEU A 203 -25.68 -7.84 -20.23
N SER A 204 -25.97 -7.88 -21.54
CA SER A 204 -25.77 -6.73 -22.42
C SER A 204 -26.69 -5.55 -22.09
N ASN A 205 -27.81 -5.81 -21.41
CA ASN A 205 -28.76 -4.79 -20.96
C ASN A 205 -28.42 -4.24 -19.55
N THR A 206 -27.32 -4.67 -18.94
CA THR A 206 -26.91 -4.20 -17.61
C THR A 206 -26.05 -2.94 -17.70
N VAL A 207 -26.18 -2.05 -16.71
CA VAL A 207 -25.50 -0.74 -16.70
C VAL A 207 -23.97 -0.84 -16.66
N MET A 208 -23.44 -1.95 -16.12
CA MET A 208 -21.99 -2.18 -16.06
C MET A 208 -21.43 -2.79 -17.34
N TYR A 209 -22.26 -3.17 -18.30
CA TYR A 209 -21.80 -3.70 -19.57
C TYR A 209 -21.17 -2.60 -20.42
N TYR A 210 -19.99 -2.86 -21.00
CA TYR A 210 -19.24 -1.86 -21.77
C TYR A 210 -20.05 -1.27 -22.93
N GLY A 211 -20.84 -2.09 -23.63
CA GLY A 211 -21.70 -1.63 -24.73
C GLY A 211 -22.95 -0.86 -24.31
N PHE A 212 -23.23 -0.74 -23.00
CA PHE A 212 -24.38 0.01 -22.49
C PHE A 212 -24.10 1.51 -22.33
N PHE A 213 -22.82 1.92 -22.38
CA PHE A 213 -22.44 3.32 -22.25
C PHE A 213 -22.82 4.13 -23.49
N THR A 214 -23.44 5.28 -23.26
CA THR A 214 -24.01 6.13 -24.32
C THR A 214 -23.07 7.25 -24.71
N ASN A 215 -23.09 7.67 -25.97
CA ASN A 215 -22.27 8.78 -26.49
C ASN A 215 -22.93 10.17 -26.30
N GLU A 216 -23.97 10.25 -25.48
CA GLU A 216 -24.81 11.44 -25.31
C GLU A 216 -24.42 12.28 -24.08
N TRP A 217 -24.94 13.50 -24.03
CA TRP A 217 -24.79 14.40 -22.86
C TRP A 217 -25.92 14.14 -21.87
N ILE A 218 -25.56 13.86 -20.62
CA ILE A 218 -26.53 13.73 -19.53
C ILE A 218 -26.87 15.15 -19.05
N ASN A 219 -28.15 15.52 -19.15
CA ASN A 219 -28.67 16.86 -18.81
C ASN A 219 -27.94 18.04 -19.48
N GLY A 220 -27.27 17.81 -20.62
CA GLY A 220 -26.52 18.84 -21.35
C GLY A 220 -25.23 19.34 -20.67
N ILE A 221 -24.85 18.80 -19.51
CA ILE A 221 -23.69 19.26 -18.73
C ILE A 221 -22.61 18.18 -18.63
N TYR A 222 -23.00 16.90 -18.62
CA TYR A 222 -22.09 15.79 -18.37
C TYR A 222 -21.92 14.93 -19.63
N ASN A 223 -20.77 15.03 -20.29
CA ASN A 223 -20.45 14.23 -21.46
C ASN A 223 -19.92 12.85 -21.02
N MET A 224 -20.66 11.80 -21.37
CA MET A 224 -20.37 10.44 -20.90
C MET A 224 -19.05 9.85 -21.48
N PRO A 225 -18.74 9.96 -22.79
CA PRO A 225 -17.45 9.52 -23.34
C PRO A 225 -16.24 10.17 -22.67
N TYR A 226 -16.26 11.49 -22.46
CA TYR A 226 -15.15 12.18 -21.80
C TYR A 226 -15.02 11.78 -20.34
N ALA A 227 -16.13 11.68 -19.62
CA ALA A 227 -16.14 11.21 -18.24
C ALA A 227 -15.52 9.81 -18.10
N TYR A 228 -15.92 8.88 -18.98
CA TYR A 228 -15.36 7.53 -19.02
C TYR A 228 -13.86 7.55 -19.29
N PHE A 229 -13.42 8.27 -20.33
CA PHE A 229 -12.01 8.35 -20.73
C PHE A 229 -11.13 8.94 -19.62
N TYR A 230 -11.52 10.08 -19.05
CA TYR A 230 -10.75 10.72 -17.99
C TYR A 230 -10.75 9.91 -16.70
N THR A 231 -11.87 9.27 -16.35
CA THR A 231 -11.94 8.40 -15.16
C THR A 231 -11.03 7.19 -15.33
N MET A 232 -11.01 6.54 -16.50
CA MET A 232 -10.11 5.42 -16.77
C MET A 232 -8.63 5.81 -16.73
N ILE A 233 -8.27 6.95 -17.34
CA ILE A 233 -6.90 7.47 -17.25
C ILE A 233 -6.53 7.77 -15.81
N PHE A 234 -7.42 8.42 -15.06
CA PHE A 234 -7.18 8.77 -13.66
C PHE A 234 -6.97 7.52 -12.80
N ILE A 235 -7.78 6.48 -13.00
CA ILE A 235 -7.64 5.21 -12.29
C ILE A 235 -6.33 4.53 -12.67
N LEU A 236 -5.99 4.45 -13.96
CA LEU A 236 -4.77 3.81 -14.43
C LEU A 236 -3.51 4.51 -13.90
N VAL A 237 -3.40 5.81 -14.15
CA VAL A 237 -2.24 6.62 -13.73
C VAL A 237 -2.18 6.74 -12.21
N GLY A 238 -3.33 6.95 -11.56
CA GLY A 238 -3.44 7.01 -10.11
C GLY A 238 -2.98 5.71 -9.45
N ASN A 239 -3.46 4.56 -9.93
CA ASN A 239 -3.00 3.25 -9.44
C ASN A 239 -1.50 3.08 -9.65
N ALA A 240 -0.98 3.36 -10.85
CA ALA A 240 0.43 3.23 -11.15
C ALA A 240 1.32 4.11 -10.24
N ILE A 241 0.93 5.36 -10.02
CA ILE A 241 1.65 6.28 -9.12
C ILE A 241 1.56 5.79 -7.68
N ILE A 242 0.38 5.45 -7.19
CA ILE A 242 0.18 5.03 -5.80
C ILE A 242 0.97 3.75 -5.52
N ILE A 243 0.82 2.72 -6.36
CA ILE A 243 1.56 1.46 -6.24
C ILE A 243 3.06 1.73 -6.38
N GLY A 244 3.48 2.53 -7.36
CA GLY A 244 4.88 2.87 -7.59
C GLY A 244 5.53 3.58 -6.39
N VAL A 245 4.87 4.59 -5.81
CA VAL A 245 5.35 5.30 -4.62
C VAL A 245 5.41 4.36 -3.41
N TYR A 246 4.40 3.51 -3.22
CA TYR A 246 4.41 2.54 -2.13
C TYR A 246 5.50 1.49 -2.30
N MET A 247 5.68 0.94 -3.49
CA MET A 247 6.76 0.01 -3.82
C MET A 247 8.11 0.67 -3.64
N ALA A 248 8.33 1.89 -4.15
CA ALA A 248 9.57 2.62 -3.98
C ALA A 248 9.89 2.89 -2.51
N LYS A 249 8.89 3.28 -1.71
CA LYS A 249 9.05 3.48 -0.26
C LYS A 249 9.35 2.18 0.47
N SER A 250 8.65 1.10 0.12
CA SER A 250 8.87 -0.24 0.68
C SER A 250 10.26 -0.77 0.33
N TYR A 251 10.67 -0.61 -0.94
CA TYR A 251 11.97 -0.98 -1.45
C TYR A 251 13.08 -0.15 -0.78
N ARG A 252 12.90 1.17 -0.64
CA ARG A 252 13.88 2.01 0.05
C ARG A 252 14.06 1.55 1.50
N LYS A 253 12.97 1.30 2.23
CA LYS A 253 13.03 0.84 3.62
C LYS A 253 13.64 -0.56 3.77
N SER A 254 13.34 -1.47 2.83
CA SER A 254 13.72 -2.89 2.93
C SER A 254 15.07 -3.21 2.28
N PHE A 255 15.47 -2.43 1.29
CA PHE A 255 16.66 -2.68 0.46
C PHE A 255 17.69 -1.57 0.65
N ILE A 256 17.33 -0.30 0.46
CA ILE A 256 18.31 0.81 0.50
C ILE A 256 18.78 1.09 1.94
N GLU A 257 17.84 1.22 2.88
CA GLU A 257 18.14 1.47 4.30
C GLU A 257 18.79 0.25 4.98
N THR A 258 18.53 -0.96 4.49
CA THR A 258 19.11 -2.21 5.02
C THR A 258 20.45 -2.57 4.37
N MET A 259 20.63 -2.33 3.06
CA MET A 259 21.88 -2.67 2.34
C MET A 259 22.91 -1.54 2.33
N GLY A 260 22.50 -0.29 2.55
CA GLY A 260 23.40 0.88 2.59
C GLY A 260 24.52 0.82 3.63
N GLY A 261 24.56 -0.22 4.48
CA GLY A 261 25.63 -0.47 5.45
C GLY A 261 26.28 -1.87 5.40
N LEU A 262 25.93 -2.74 4.45
CA LEU A 262 26.37 -4.15 4.48
C LEU A 262 27.41 -4.46 3.39
N GLN A 263 28.68 -4.18 3.68
CA GLN A 263 29.81 -4.74 2.92
C GLN A 263 29.87 -6.29 2.98
N ASN A 264 29.19 -6.93 3.94
CA ASN A 264 29.22 -8.37 4.17
C ASN A 264 27.82 -9.01 4.12
N VAL A 265 27.30 -9.23 2.92
CA VAL A 265 25.99 -9.87 2.67
C VAL A 265 25.90 -11.25 3.35
N PHE A 266 26.97 -12.04 3.29
CA PHE A 266 27.05 -13.35 3.96
C PHE A 266 26.96 -13.23 5.49
N ALA A 267 27.70 -12.31 6.10
CA ALA A 267 27.68 -12.12 7.55
C ALA A 267 26.30 -11.71 8.05
N HIS A 268 25.65 -10.75 7.37
CA HIS A 268 24.29 -10.37 7.71
C HIS A 268 23.31 -11.53 7.58
N LYS A 269 23.46 -12.37 6.55
CA LYS A 269 22.56 -13.51 6.37
C LYS A 269 22.74 -14.57 7.45
N ILE A 270 23.98 -14.84 7.86
CA ILE A 270 24.30 -15.82 8.91
C ILE A 270 23.86 -15.30 10.29
N PHE A 271 24.19 -14.06 10.64
CA PHE A 271 23.96 -13.53 11.98
C PHE A 271 22.57 -12.90 12.17
N CYS A 272 21.97 -12.34 11.12
CA CYS A 272 20.70 -11.60 11.18
C CYS A 272 19.58 -12.23 10.34
N GLY A 273 19.82 -13.38 9.69
CA GLY A 273 18.82 -14.02 8.83
C GLY A 273 17.69 -14.74 9.58
N TRP A 274 17.92 -15.10 10.85
CA TRP A 274 16.96 -15.81 11.69
C TRP A 274 15.88 -14.88 12.24
N ASP A 275 14.61 -15.29 12.15
CA ASP A 275 13.47 -14.57 12.72
C ASP A 275 13.05 -15.28 14.02
N TYR A 276 13.28 -14.62 15.16
CA TYR A 276 12.95 -15.16 16.49
C TYR A 276 11.45 -15.09 16.83
N SER A 277 10.62 -14.51 15.96
CA SER A 277 9.17 -14.45 16.17
C SER A 277 8.42 -15.73 15.79
N ILE A 278 9.12 -16.74 15.25
CA ILE A 278 8.54 -18.00 14.81
C ILE A 278 8.22 -18.89 16.03
N ALA A 279 6.94 -19.17 16.25
CA ALA A 279 6.47 -19.97 17.38
C ALA A 279 6.28 -21.47 17.06
N LYS A 280 6.11 -21.85 15.79
CA LYS A 280 5.84 -23.23 15.36
C LYS A 280 7.10 -23.95 14.88
N GLU A 281 7.21 -25.24 15.19
CA GLU A 281 8.36 -26.08 14.81
C GLU A 281 8.45 -26.30 13.29
N GLU A 282 7.34 -26.61 12.63
CA GLU A 282 7.31 -26.77 11.17
C GLU A 282 7.77 -25.51 10.43
N ALA A 283 7.36 -24.33 10.92
CA ALA A 283 7.76 -23.05 10.37
C ALA A 283 9.26 -22.75 10.59
N SER A 284 9.85 -23.24 11.69
CA SER A 284 11.28 -23.08 11.96
C SER A 284 12.14 -23.95 11.04
N ILE A 285 11.69 -25.18 10.75
CA ILE A 285 12.34 -26.09 9.78
C ILE A 285 12.25 -25.51 8.36
N LEU A 286 11.07 -25.02 7.97
CA LEU A 286 10.91 -24.36 6.67
C LEU A 286 11.81 -23.12 6.56
N ARG A 287 11.91 -22.32 7.62
CA ARG A 287 12.75 -21.12 7.65
C ARG A 287 14.23 -21.47 7.56
N SER A 288 14.70 -22.50 8.28
CA SER A 288 16.10 -22.93 8.22
C SER A 288 16.44 -23.48 6.83
N SER A 289 15.56 -24.27 6.21
CA SER A 289 15.72 -24.74 4.84
C SER A 289 15.77 -23.58 3.84
N ALA A 290 14.93 -22.55 4.01
CA ALA A 290 14.94 -21.37 3.14
C ALA A 290 16.27 -20.59 3.25
N ILE A 291 16.77 -20.37 4.46
CA ILE A 291 18.07 -19.70 4.68
C ILE A 291 19.22 -20.51 4.07
N TYR A 292 19.20 -21.84 4.23
CA TYR A 292 20.19 -22.74 3.62
C TYR A 292 20.20 -22.62 2.09
N THR A 293 19.03 -22.67 1.45
CA THR A 293 18.91 -22.53 -0.01
C THR A 293 19.43 -21.17 -0.48
N GLU A 294 19.09 -20.09 0.22
CA GLU A 294 19.53 -18.75 -0.15
C GLU A 294 21.06 -18.57 0.01
N LEU A 295 21.66 -19.12 1.08
CA LEU A 295 23.11 -19.14 1.25
C LEU A 295 23.80 -19.96 0.14
N LYS A 296 23.21 -21.09 -0.24
CA LYS A 296 23.69 -21.93 -1.34
C LYS A 296 23.64 -21.19 -2.68
N GLU A 297 22.58 -20.43 -2.95
CA GLU A 297 22.48 -19.57 -4.12
C GLU A 297 23.55 -18.47 -4.13
N LEU A 298 23.70 -17.74 -3.01
CA LEU A 298 24.71 -16.69 -2.88
C LEU A 298 26.14 -17.23 -3.09
N LEU A 299 26.43 -18.41 -2.54
CA LEU A 299 27.71 -19.07 -2.73
C LEU A 299 27.90 -19.53 -4.19
N SER A 300 26.87 -20.10 -4.81
CA SER A 300 26.92 -20.49 -6.22
C SER A 300 27.17 -19.29 -7.14
N ASP A 301 26.53 -18.16 -6.88
CA ASP A 301 26.74 -16.93 -7.66
C ASP A 301 28.17 -16.39 -7.47
N TYR A 302 28.71 -16.44 -6.24
CA TYR A 302 30.09 -16.06 -5.95
C TYR A 302 31.11 -16.94 -6.69
N ILE A 303 30.97 -18.27 -6.61
CA ILE A 303 31.85 -19.23 -7.31
C ILE A 303 31.78 -19.00 -8.82
N LYS A 304 30.58 -18.91 -9.40
CA LYS A 304 30.42 -18.68 -10.86
C LYS A 304 30.93 -17.31 -11.32
N SER A 305 30.90 -16.30 -10.45
CA SER A 305 31.48 -14.98 -10.76
C SER A 305 33.01 -14.99 -10.80
N SER A 306 33.63 -15.88 -10.00
CA SER A 306 35.08 -16.08 -9.97
C SER A 306 35.60 -16.90 -11.17
N GLU A 307 34.74 -17.68 -11.80
CA GLU A 307 35.09 -18.54 -12.94
C GLU A 307 35.13 -17.72 -14.25
N ASN A 308 36.33 -17.29 -14.61
CA ASN A 308 36.54 -16.46 -15.79
C ASN A 308 36.62 -17.34 -17.06
N ARG A 309 35.48 -17.51 -17.76
CA ARG A 309 35.45 -18.24 -19.06
C ARG A 309 36.36 -17.59 -20.10
N GLY A 310 37.05 -18.40 -20.89
CA GLY A 310 37.89 -17.95 -22.01
C GLY A 310 37.09 -17.25 -23.11
N PHE A 311 37.75 -16.44 -23.95
CA PHE A 311 37.10 -15.67 -25.02
C PHE A 311 36.39 -16.56 -26.06
N ALA A 312 36.99 -17.70 -26.43
CA ALA A 312 36.40 -18.66 -27.37
C ALA A 312 35.14 -19.36 -26.82
N GLU A 313 35.17 -19.76 -25.55
CA GLU A 313 34.04 -20.38 -24.87
C GLU A 313 32.88 -19.38 -24.69
N LYS A 314 33.19 -18.10 -24.41
CA LYS A 314 32.21 -17.02 -24.42
C LYS A 314 31.56 -16.87 -25.79
N SER A 315 32.35 -16.85 -26.87
CA SER A 315 31.85 -16.70 -28.24
C SER A 315 30.89 -17.84 -28.64
N LEU A 316 31.23 -19.10 -28.30
CA LEU A 316 30.34 -20.25 -28.56
C LEU A 316 29.01 -20.14 -27.81
N VAL A 317 29.05 -19.76 -26.53
CA VAL A 317 27.83 -19.57 -25.72
C VAL A 317 26.97 -18.45 -26.28
N TYR A 318 27.56 -17.32 -26.68
CA TYR A 318 26.82 -16.23 -27.33
C TYR A 318 26.24 -16.66 -28.69
N GLY A 319 26.95 -17.48 -29.46
CA GLY A 319 26.45 -18.03 -30.73
C GLY A 319 25.25 -18.97 -30.52
N MET A 320 25.31 -19.86 -29.53
CA MET A 320 24.18 -20.71 -29.14
C MET A 320 22.98 -19.90 -28.68
N GLN A 321 23.21 -18.86 -27.88
CA GLN A 321 22.16 -17.92 -27.44
C GLN A 321 21.54 -17.18 -28.61
N LEU A 322 22.34 -16.65 -29.54
CA LEU A 322 21.86 -15.96 -30.73
C LEU A 322 20.97 -16.88 -31.58
N THR A 323 21.42 -18.11 -31.80
CA THR A 323 20.66 -19.11 -32.57
C THR A 323 19.32 -19.42 -31.90
N ALA A 324 19.33 -19.61 -30.59
CA ALA A 324 18.11 -19.89 -29.83
C ALA A 324 17.16 -18.67 -29.78
N HIS A 325 17.68 -17.44 -29.68
CA HIS A 325 16.88 -16.22 -29.80
C HIS A 325 16.23 -16.09 -31.19
N LEU A 326 16.99 -16.33 -32.26
CA LEU A 326 16.44 -16.32 -33.63
C LEU A 326 15.35 -17.37 -33.81
N PHE A 327 15.56 -18.57 -33.27
CA PHE A 327 14.56 -19.63 -33.27
C PHE A 327 13.28 -19.22 -32.52
N VAL A 328 13.41 -18.63 -31.33
CA VAL A 328 12.26 -18.11 -30.56
C VAL A 328 11.51 -17.01 -31.31
N PHE A 329 12.22 -16.06 -31.93
CA PHE A 329 11.58 -15.03 -32.75
C PHE A 329 10.85 -15.63 -33.95
N GLY A 330 11.43 -16.66 -34.57
CA GLY A 330 10.76 -17.43 -35.63
C GLY A 330 9.48 -18.10 -35.15
N LEU A 331 9.50 -18.74 -33.97
CA LEU A 331 8.30 -19.35 -33.37
C LEU A 331 7.22 -18.32 -33.07
N ILE A 332 7.58 -17.18 -32.49
CA ILE A 332 6.64 -16.08 -32.20
C ILE A 332 6.03 -15.54 -33.51
N GLY A 333 6.87 -15.30 -34.52
CA GLY A 333 6.41 -14.83 -35.84
C GLY A 333 5.50 -15.84 -36.54
N THR A 334 5.83 -17.13 -36.49
CA THR A 334 5.01 -18.21 -37.06
C THR A 334 3.66 -18.30 -36.37
N THR A 335 3.64 -18.16 -35.04
CA THR A 335 2.41 -18.16 -34.24
C THR A 335 1.54 -16.96 -34.58
N GLY A 336 2.13 -15.78 -34.71
CA GLY A 336 1.42 -14.58 -35.13
C GLY A 336 0.84 -14.71 -36.54
N PHE A 337 1.61 -15.24 -37.49
CA PHE A 337 1.13 -15.48 -38.85
C PHE A 337 -0.03 -16.50 -38.88
N LEU A 338 0.11 -17.62 -38.17
CA LEU A 338 -0.93 -18.65 -38.08
C LEU A 338 -2.21 -18.06 -37.47
N MET A 339 -2.08 -17.25 -36.41
CA MET A 339 -3.20 -16.58 -35.78
C MET A 339 -3.89 -15.58 -36.70
N TRP A 340 -3.12 -14.79 -37.45
CA TRP A 340 -3.66 -13.89 -38.48
C TRP A 340 -4.46 -14.66 -39.53
N THR A 341 -3.95 -15.80 -40.01
CA THR A 341 -4.67 -16.61 -41.01
C THR A 341 -5.95 -17.24 -40.44
N LEU A 342 -5.95 -17.67 -39.17
CA LEU A 342 -7.16 -18.17 -38.51
C LEU A 342 -8.21 -17.07 -38.36
N LEU A 343 -7.78 -15.86 -38.00
CA LEU A 343 -8.67 -14.70 -37.84
C LEU A 343 -9.24 -14.24 -39.20
N GLU A 344 -8.43 -14.23 -40.26
CA GLU A 344 -8.91 -13.89 -41.60
C GLU A 344 -9.88 -14.95 -42.15
N GLN A 345 -9.66 -16.23 -41.85
CA GLN A 345 -10.62 -17.29 -42.16
C GLN A 345 -11.95 -17.09 -41.41
N HIS A 346 -11.90 -16.67 -40.14
CA HIS A 346 -13.11 -16.31 -39.37
C HIS A 346 -13.87 -15.15 -40.02
N ARG A 347 -13.16 -14.10 -40.45
CA ARG A 347 -13.75 -12.92 -41.08
C ARG A 347 -14.51 -13.25 -42.37
N MET A 348 -14.10 -14.32 -43.06
CA MET A 348 -14.75 -14.81 -44.28
C MET A 348 -15.94 -15.75 -44.00
N GLU A 349 -15.87 -16.57 -42.94
CA GLU A 349 -16.95 -17.49 -42.51
C GLU A 349 -18.11 -16.80 -41.77
N ASP A 350 -17.90 -15.62 -41.17
CA ASP A 350 -18.92 -14.85 -40.43
C ASP A 350 -20.09 -14.34 -41.31
N ASN A 351 -20.04 -14.58 -42.62
CA ASN A 351 -21.18 -14.39 -43.53
C ASN A 351 -22.29 -15.45 -43.33
N ASP A 352 -22.00 -16.58 -42.67
CA ASP A 352 -22.97 -17.65 -42.38
C ASP A 352 -23.31 -17.68 -40.87
N LYS A 353 -24.32 -16.89 -40.49
CA LYS A 353 -24.65 -16.47 -39.12
C LYS A 353 -25.00 -17.56 -38.09
N SER A 354 -24.93 -18.85 -38.44
CA SER A 354 -25.32 -19.95 -37.55
C SER A 354 -24.18 -20.49 -36.67
N ASN A 355 -22.90 -20.29 -37.03
CA ASN A 355 -21.75 -20.90 -36.34
C ASN A 355 -20.72 -19.91 -35.77
N ALA A 356 -20.93 -18.60 -35.92
CA ALA A 356 -19.97 -17.56 -35.52
C ALA A 356 -19.54 -17.66 -34.04
N ASN A 357 -20.48 -17.93 -33.13
CA ASN A 357 -20.20 -18.01 -31.69
C ASN A 357 -19.35 -19.24 -31.32
N THR A 358 -19.61 -20.40 -31.93
CA THR A 358 -18.83 -21.63 -31.68
C THR A 358 -17.39 -21.48 -32.16
N VAL A 359 -17.21 -20.80 -33.28
CA VAL A 359 -15.93 -20.60 -33.96
C VAL A 359 -15.10 -19.55 -33.20
N ALA A 360 -15.71 -18.47 -32.68
CA ALA A 360 -15.05 -17.52 -31.78
C ALA A 360 -14.56 -18.16 -30.47
N VAL A 361 -15.38 -19.02 -29.84
CA VAL A 361 -14.98 -19.77 -28.63
C VAL A 361 -13.81 -20.70 -28.95
N LEU A 362 -13.83 -21.40 -30.09
CA LEU A 362 -12.74 -22.27 -30.52
C LEU A 362 -11.42 -21.48 -30.68
N THR A 363 -11.46 -20.30 -31.29
CA THR A 363 -10.28 -19.45 -31.43
C THR A 363 -9.75 -18.94 -30.09
N ALA A 364 -10.62 -18.53 -29.18
CA ALA A 364 -10.22 -18.17 -27.82
C ALA A 364 -9.57 -19.35 -27.07
N VAL A 365 -10.08 -20.57 -27.25
CA VAL A 365 -9.47 -21.79 -26.68
C VAL A 365 -8.10 -22.05 -27.28
N ILE A 366 -7.95 -21.96 -28.61
CA ILE A 366 -6.66 -22.14 -29.30
C ILE A 366 -5.63 -21.12 -28.80
N ILE A 367 -6.00 -19.85 -28.69
CA ILE A 367 -5.13 -18.77 -28.19
C ILE A 367 -4.67 -19.08 -26.76
N ASN A 368 -5.59 -19.50 -25.89
CA ASN A 368 -5.24 -19.85 -24.51
C ASN A 368 -4.30 -21.06 -24.43
N ILE A 369 -4.51 -22.08 -25.25
CA ILE A 369 -3.62 -23.26 -25.31
C ILE A 369 -2.22 -22.84 -25.75
N ILE A 370 -2.11 -21.99 -26.78
CA ILE A 370 -0.84 -21.44 -27.25
C ILE A 370 -0.15 -20.66 -26.12
N MET A 371 -0.87 -19.77 -25.44
CA MET A 371 -0.33 -18.98 -24.32
C MET A 371 0.12 -19.83 -23.13
N LEU A 372 -0.50 -21.00 -22.91
CA LEU A 372 -0.11 -21.93 -21.86
C LEU A 372 1.14 -22.74 -22.25
N LEU A 373 1.24 -23.19 -23.50
CA LEU A 373 2.30 -24.09 -23.95
C LEU A 373 3.62 -23.38 -24.23
N PHE A 374 3.58 -22.17 -24.80
CA PHE A 374 4.80 -21.45 -25.21
C PHE A 374 5.77 -21.11 -24.07
N PRO A 375 5.31 -20.68 -22.88
CA PRO A 375 6.20 -20.48 -21.74
C PRO A 375 6.97 -21.74 -21.32
N LEU A 376 6.35 -22.93 -21.46
CA LEU A 376 7.01 -24.20 -21.20
C LEU A 376 8.10 -24.48 -22.24
N ILE A 377 7.81 -24.24 -23.52
CA ILE A 377 8.77 -24.38 -24.62
C ILE A 377 9.95 -23.42 -24.42
N PHE A 378 9.69 -22.15 -24.09
CA PHE A 378 10.74 -21.16 -23.82
C PHE A 378 11.63 -21.54 -22.64
N ARG A 379 11.07 -22.19 -21.62
CA ARG A 379 11.85 -22.69 -20.48
C ARG A 379 12.76 -23.84 -20.89
N VAL A 380 12.29 -24.78 -21.72
CA VAL A 380 13.12 -25.88 -22.24
C VAL A 380 14.26 -25.32 -23.09
N ILE A 381 13.96 -24.39 -24.01
CA ILE A 381 14.97 -23.70 -24.83
C ILE A 381 15.98 -22.97 -23.95
N GLY A 382 15.51 -22.26 -22.91
CA GLY A 382 16.36 -21.54 -21.95
C GLY A 382 17.33 -22.44 -21.18
N SER A 383 17.00 -23.72 -20.99
CA SER A 383 17.90 -24.69 -20.37
C SER A 383 19.10 -25.04 -21.25
N TYR A 384 18.98 -24.93 -22.58
CA TYR A 384 20.06 -25.18 -23.53
C TYR A 384 20.96 -23.96 -23.76
N GLU A 385 20.53 -22.76 -23.39
CA GLU A 385 21.23 -21.49 -23.63
C GLU A 385 22.39 -21.21 -22.64
N GLY A 386 22.59 -22.07 -21.64
CA GLY A 386 23.78 -22.07 -20.79
C GLY A 386 24.00 -20.78 -19.97
N TYR A 387 22.92 -20.10 -19.56
CA TYR A 387 23.00 -18.86 -18.79
C TYR A 387 23.79 -19.01 -17.48
N LYS A 388 24.62 -18.01 -17.15
CA LYS A 388 25.47 -18.02 -15.95
C LYS A 388 24.64 -18.06 -14.66
N SER A 389 23.59 -17.25 -14.59
CA SER A 389 22.70 -17.16 -13.42
C SER A 389 21.31 -17.68 -13.75
N PRO A 390 20.69 -18.48 -12.86
CA PRO A 390 19.30 -18.92 -13.02
C PRO A 390 18.32 -17.73 -13.05
N ARG A 391 18.67 -16.60 -12.42
CA ARG A 391 17.84 -15.38 -12.43
C ARG A 391 17.73 -14.79 -13.83
N VAL A 392 18.83 -14.77 -14.58
CA VAL A 392 18.85 -14.26 -15.96
C VAL A 392 18.01 -15.14 -16.88
N MET A 393 18.09 -16.46 -16.72
CA MET A 393 17.26 -17.40 -17.48
C MET A 393 15.77 -17.12 -17.29
N VAL A 394 15.33 -16.92 -16.04
CA VAL A 394 13.92 -16.61 -15.73
C VAL A 394 13.50 -15.26 -16.32
N VAL A 395 14.34 -14.22 -16.20
CA VAL A 395 14.05 -12.89 -16.77
C VAL A 395 13.92 -12.95 -18.30
N VAL A 396 14.80 -13.69 -18.98
CA VAL A 396 14.74 -13.84 -20.44
C VAL A 396 13.49 -14.63 -20.86
N ALA A 397 13.14 -15.71 -20.16
CA ALA A 397 11.92 -16.46 -20.43
C ALA A 397 10.66 -15.61 -20.25
N PHE A 398 10.63 -14.76 -19.21
CA PHE A 398 9.56 -13.79 -18.99
C PHE A 398 9.48 -12.77 -20.13
N LEU A 399 10.61 -12.19 -20.56
CA LEU A 399 10.66 -11.26 -21.69
C LEU A 399 10.12 -11.88 -22.99
N ARG A 400 10.48 -13.15 -23.28
CA ARG A 400 9.97 -13.89 -24.45
C ARG A 400 8.45 -14.09 -24.38
N THR A 401 7.95 -14.38 -23.19
CA THR A 401 6.51 -14.54 -22.95
C THR A 401 5.76 -13.23 -23.15
N LEU A 402 6.29 -12.12 -22.64
CA LEU A 402 5.72 -10.78 -22.88
C LEU A 402 5.70 -10.42 -24.37
N MET A 403 6.77 -10.73 -25.11
CA MET A 403 6.82 -10.48 -26.55
C MET A 403 5.74 -11.28 -27.30
N LEU A 404 5.51 -12.53 -26.92
CA LEU A 404 4.43 -13.34 -27.48
C LEU A 404 3.05 -12.74 -27.16
N GLU A 405 2.81 -12.31 -25.92
CA GLU A 405 1.56 -11.65 -25.52
C GLU A 405 1.30 -10.38 -26.33
N ILE A 406 2.32 -9.55 -26.52
CA ILE A 406 2.22 -8.32 -27.33
C ILE A 406 1.83 -8.65 -28.78
N VAL A 407 2.43 -9.69 -29.37
CA VAL A 407 2.10 -10.10 -30.75
C VAL A 407 0.65 -10.59 -30.85
N VAL A 408 0.20 -11.42 -29.92
CA VAL A 408 -1.17 -11.95 -29.93
C VAL A 408 -2.21 -10.86 -29.68
N VAL A 409 -1.97 -9.96 -28.71
CA VAL A 409 -2.86 -8.81 -28.48
C VAL A 409 -2.84 -7.87 -29.68
N GLY A 410 -1.68 -7.63 -30.27
CA GLY A 410 -1.55 -6.82 -31.48
C GLY A 410 -2.38 -7.37 -32.64
N ILE A 411 -2.37 -8.68 -32.86
CA ILE A 411 -3.17 -9.34 -33.92
C ILE A 411 -4.67 -9.34 -33.60
N LEU A 412 -5.08 -9.40 -32.33
CA LEU A 412 -6.50 -9.32 -31.97
C LEU A 412 -7.09 -7.92 -32.13
N ILE A 413 -6.25 -6.88 -32.05
CA ILE A 413 -6.67 -5.48 -32.17
C ILE A 413 -6.79 -5.05 -33.64
N VAL A 414 -5.95 -5.60 -34.52
CA VAL A 414 -5.96 -5.34 -35.98
C VAL A 414 -7.03 -6.16 -36.64
#